data_AF-A0A3B0U198-F1
#
_entry.id   AF-A0A3B0U198-F1
#
_cell.length_a   1.000
_cell.length_b   1.000
_cell.length_c   1.000
_cell.angle_alpha   90.00
_cell.angle_beta   90.00
_cell.angle_gamma   90.00
#
_symmetry.space_group_name_H-M   'P 1'
#
loop_
_entity.id
_entity.type
_entity.pdbx_description
1 polymer ?
#
loop_
_entity_poly.entity_id
_entity_poly.type
_entity_poly.pdbx_seq_one_letter_code
_entity_poly.pdbx_strand_id
1 'polypeptide(L)'
;MRLLRLYQLMGLVTAVSLVYIHMQMQIIDLAYRGKSKEKQIKKLIEKNGNTTYQVLSLKSANSIGVKLLAENSSMDFAEPKNIIEVQVSADQLTKKSSNDLSSVKTNTNPLLSLLSFGSRAEARMQK
;
A
#
# COMPACT_ATOMS: atom_id res chain seq x y z
N MET A 1 -7.62 18.82 73.72
CA MET A 1 -6.56 18.66 72.69
C MET A 1 -6.53 17.29 72.00
N ARG A 2 -6.91 16.17 72.65
CA ARG A 2 -6.86 14.83 72.03
C ARG A 2 -7.90 14.61 70.91
N LEU A 3 -9.12 15.15 71.06
CA LEU A 3 -10.18 15.11 70.03
C LEU A 3 -9.78 15.83 68.73
N LEU A 4 -9.16 17.01 68.84
CA LEU A 4 -8.74 17.78 67.66
C LEU A 4 -7.69 17.02 66.82
N ARG A 5 -6.76 16.31 67.48
CA ARG A 5 -5.77 15.46 66.81
C ARG A 5 -6.41 14.28 66.07
N LEU A 6 -7.49 13.70 66.62
CA LEU A 6 -8.23 12.62 65.95
C LEU A 6 -8.93 13.13 64.69
N TYR A 7 -9.57 14.30 64.75
CA TYR A 7 -10.20 14.90 63.57
C TYR A 7 -9.16 15.27 62.48
N GLN A 8 -8.01 15.79 62.87
CA GLN A 8 -6.91 16.07 61.93
C GLN A 8 -6.40 14.79 61.26
N LEU A 9 -6.24 13.71 62.03
CA LEU A 9 -5.76 12.43 61.50
C LEU A 9 -6.79 11.78 60.57
N MET A 10 -8.08 11.85 60.92
CA MET A 10 -9.17 11.37 60.07
C MET A 10 -9.24 12.15 58.74
N GLY A 11 -9.07 13.48 58.79
CA GLY A 11 -9.01 14.33 57.60
C GLY A 11 -7.82 13.98 56.70
N LEU A 12 -6.64 13.76 57.28
CA LEU A 12 -5.43 13.40 56.54
C LEU A 12 -5.58 12.04 55.85
N VAL A 13 -6.09 11.03 56.57
CA VAL A 13 -6.34 9.69 56.01
C VAL A 13 -7.35 9.76 54.86
N THR A 14 -8.41 10.57 55.01
CA THR A 14 -9.42 10.75 53.95
C THR A 14 -8.82 11.43 52.72
N ALA A 15 -7.99 12.46 52.90
CA ALA A 15 -7.32 13.15 51.79
C ALA A 15 -6.37 12.21 51.03
N VAL A 16 -5.54 11.43 51.75
CA VAL A 16 -4.64 10.45 51.15
C VAL A 16 -5.41 9.38 50.38
N SER A 17 -6.53 8.90 50.95
CA SER A 17 -7.40 7.93 50.28
C SER A 17 -8.01 8.48 48.98
N LEU A 18 -8.42 9.76 48.98
CA LEU A 18 -8.96 10.41 47.79
C LEU A 18 -7.91 10.51 46.67
N VAL A 19 -6.69 10.91 47.02
CA VAL A 19 -5.56 10.99 46.07
C VAL A 19 -5.23 9.60 45.52
N TYR A 20 -5.22 8.58 46.37
CA TYR A 20 -4.96 7.20 45.96
C TYR A 20 -5.97 6.69 44.93
N ILE A 21 -7.27 6.88 45.20
CA ILE A 21 -8.35 6.48 44.28
C ILE A 21 -8.23 7.25 42.95
N HIS A 22 -7.93 8.54 43.00
CA HIS A 22 -7.75 9.34 41.80
C HIS A 22 -6.61 8.82 40.93
N MET A 23 -5.47 8.47 41.54
CA MET A 23 -4.33 7.89 40.84
C MET A 23 -4.66 6.52 40.25
N GLN A 24 -5.37 5.66 40.98
CA GLN A 24 -5.82 4.36 40.48
C GLN A 24 -6.73 4.50 39.26
N MET A 25 -7.64 5.47 39.26
CA MET A 25 -8.52 5.74 38.12
C MET A 25 -7.73 6.16 36.87
N GLN A 26 -6.69 6.99 37.03
CA GLN A 26 -5.84 7.41 35.92
C GLN A 26 -5.07 6.23 35.31
N ILE A 27 -4.55 5.32 36.14
CA ILE A 27 -3.83 4.13 35.66
C ILE A 27 -4.76 3.25 34.83
N ILE A 28 -6.00 3.05 35.29
CA ILE A 28 -7.00 2.26 34.58
C ILE A 28 -7.34 2.91 33.24
N ASP A 29 -7.65 4.21 33.20
CA ASP A 29 -7.95 4.91 31.95
C ASP A 29 -6.77 4.82 30.96
N LEU A 30 -5.54 5.00 31.45
CA LEU A 30 -4.35 4.88 30.61
C LEU A 30 -4.20 3.46 30.02
N ALA A 31 -4.45 2.43 30.83
CA ALA A 31 -4.42 1.04 30.36
C ALA A 31 -5.50 0.77 29.30
N TYR A 32 -6.72 1.28 29.48
CA TYR A 32 -7.80 1.16 28.49
C TYR A 32 -7.46 1.88 27.18
N ARG A 33 -6.94 3.11 27.25
CA ARG A 33 -6.48 3.86 26.08
C ARG A 33 -5.35 3.13 25.36
N GLY A 34 -4.40 2.56 26.11
CA GLY A 34 -3.32 1.74 25.57
C GLY A 34 -3.85 0.54 24.78
N LYS A 35 -4.73 -0.25 25.39
CA LYS A 35 -5.36 -1.42 24.76
C LYS A 35 -6.17 -1.06 23.51
N SER A 36 -6.87 0.08 23.54
CA SER A 36 -7.61 0.59 22.37
C SER A 36 -6.67 0.93 21.21
N LYS A 37 -5.56 1.62 21.50
CA LYS A 37 -4.54 1.93 20.48
C LYS A 37 -3.88 0.67 19.92
N GLU A 38 -3.55 -0.30 20.77
CA GLU A 38 -2.99 -1.58 20.33
C GLU A 38 -3.94 -2.34 19.39
N LYS A 39 -5.25 -2.35 19.71
CA LYS A 39 -6.26 -2.93 18.82
C LYS A 39 -6.32 -2.22 17.46
N GLN A 40 -6.18 -0.89 17.43
CA GLN A 40 -6.14 -0.13 16.18
C GLN A 40 -4.88 -0.45 15.37
N ILE A 41 -3.71 -0.53 16.02
CA ILE A 41 -2.45 -0.92 15.38
C ILE A 41 -2.56 -2.32 14.78
N LYS A 42 -3.09 -3.29 15.54
CA LYS A 42 -3.28 -4.66 15.06
C LYS A 42 -4.20 -4.71 13.83
N LYS A 43 -5.33 -4.00 13.86
CA LYS A 43 -6.22 -3.87 12.70
C LYS A 43 -5.52 -3.25 11.49
N LEU A 44 -4.65 -2.27 11.71
CA LEU A 44 -3.90 -1.61 10.65
C LEU A 44 -2.87 -2.55 10.03
N ILE A 45 -2.17 -3.35 10.85
CA ILE A 45 -1.25 -4.40 10.39
C ILE A 45 -2.00 -5.46 9.58
N GLU A 46 -3.13 -5.95 10.09
CA GLU A 46 -3.97 -6.94 9.37
C GLU A 46 -4.46 -6.38 8.03
N LYS A 47 -4.96 -5.15 8.01
CA LYS A 47 -5.40 -4.49 6.77
C LYS A 47 -4.25 -4.30 5.79
N ASN A 48 -3.09 -3.86 6.26
CA ASN A 48 -1.91 -3.67 5.41
C ASN A 48 -1.40 -5.02 4.86
N GLY A 49 -1.41 -6.07 5.68
CA GLY A 49 -1.08 -7.43 5.24
C GLY A 49 -2.01 -7.93 4.14
N ASN A 50 -3.32 -7.75 4.31
CA ASN A 50 -4.31 -8.09 3.27
C ASN A 50 -4.10 -7.27 1.99
N THR A 51 -3.90 -5.95 2.09
CA THR A 51 -3.62 -5.10 0.92
C THR A 51 -2.33 -5.53 0.23
N THR A 52 -1.27 -5.83 0.98
CA THR A 52 0.01 -6.30 0.43
C THR A 52 -0.17 -7.63 -0.28
N TYR A 53 -0.93 -8.56 0.30
CA TYR A 53 -1.28 -9.82 -0.33
C TYR A 53 -2.06 -9.60 -1.64
N GLN A 54 -3.07 -8.72 -1.64
CA GLN A 54 -3.83 -8.39 -2.84
C GLN A 54 -2.95 -7.78 -3.93
N VAL A 55 -2.06 -6.85 -3.57
CA VAL A 55 -1.10 -6.26 -4.50
C VAL A 55 -0.16 -7.33 -5.06
N LEU A 56 0.36 -8.22 -4.22
CA LEU A 56 1.22 -9.31 -4.65
C LEU A 56 0.48 -10.30 -5.54
N SER A 57 -0.78 -10.62 -5.22
CA SER A 57 -1.62 -11.47 -6.05
C SER A 57 -1.90 -10.80 -7.40
N LEU A 58 -2.25 -9.52 -7.42
CA LEU A 58 -2.45 -8.74 -8.64
C LEU A 58 -1.16 -8.64 -9.47
N LYS A 59 0.00 -8.52 -8.83
CA LYS A 59 1.31 -8.47 -9.50
C LYS A 59 1.75 -9.83 -10.02
N SER A 60 1.28 -10.92 -9.43
CA SER A 60 1.59 -12.27 -9.89
C SER A 60 0.98 -12.49 -11.27
N ALA A 61 1.84 -12.66 -12.27
CA ALA A 61 1.46 -12.99 -13.65
C ALA A 61 0.53 -14.21 -13.72
N ASN A 62 0.56 -15.10 -12.72
CA ASN A 62 -0.36 -16.21 -12.58
C ASN A 62 -1.81 -15.76 -12.32
N SER A 63 -2.03 -14.79 -11.43
CA SER A 63 -3.37 -14.21 -11.18
C SER A 63 -3.87 -13.42 -12.37
N ILE A 64 -2.99 -12.68 -13.05
CA ILE A 64 -3.32 -11.94 -14.26
C ILE A 64 -3.70 -12.94 -15.36
N GLY A 65 -2.90 -13.98 -15.55
CA GLY A 65 -3.17 -15.07 -16.50
C GLY A 65 -4.51 -15.71 -16.24
N VAL A 66 -4.78 -16.18 -15.02
CA VAL A 66 -6.07 -16.80 -14.67
C VAL A 66 -7.25 -15.84 -14.88
N LYS A 67 -7.11 -14.54 -14.58
CA LYS A 67 -8.18 -13.56 -14.78
C LYS A 67 -8.37 -13.17 -16.26
N LEU A 68 -7.29 -13.17 -17.05
CA LEU A 68 -7.31 -12.97 -18.51
C LEU A 68 -7.91 -14.18 -19.25
N LEU A 69 -7.58 -15.38 -18.79
CA LEU A 69 -7.99 -16.67 -19.36
C LEU A 69 -9.32 -17.16 -18.76
N ALA A 70 -9.94 -16.41 -17.84
CA ALA A 70 -11.25 -16.73 -17.31
C ALA A 70 -12.34 -16.56 -18.38
N GLU A 71 -13.32 -17.46 -18.37
CA GLU A 71 -14.38 -17.61 -19.38
C GLU A 71 -15.22 -16.35 -19.66
N ASN A 72 -15.17 -15.33 -18.79
CA ASN A 72 -15.87 -14.04 -18.92
C ASN A 72 -14.94 -12.84 -19.16
N SER A 73 -13.69 -13.08 -19.55
CA SER A 73 -12.74 -12.03 -19.94
C SER A 73 -13.17 -11.42 -21.27
N SER A 74 -13.33 -10.09 -21.34
CA SER A 74 -13.61 -9.35 -22.59
C SER A 74 -12.41 -9.31 -23.56
N MET A 75 -11.41 -10.16 -23.33
CA MET A 75 -10.20 -10.20 -24.13
C MET A 75 -10.45 -11.12 -25.32
N ASP A 76 -10.76 -10.52 -26.47
CA ASP A 76 -10.78 -11.22 -27.76
C ASP A 76 -9.35 -11.67 -28.07
N PHE A 77 -9.09 -12.97 -27.92
CA PHE A 77 -7.91 -13.56 -28.52
C PHE A 77 -8.01 -13.40 -30.03
N ALA A 78 -6.93 -12.96 -30.67
CA ALA A 78 -6.90 -12.72 -32.11
C ALA A 78 -7.31 -14.00 -32.85
N GLU A 79 -8.55 -14.02 -33.34
CA GLU A 79 -9.01 -15.11 -34.19
C GLU A 79 -8.18 -15.15 -35.46
N PRO A 80 -7.94 -16.34 -36.06
CA PRO A 80 -7.16 -16.47 -37.29
C PRO A 80 -7.65 -15.56 -38.44
N LYS A 81 -8.94 -15.20 -38.41
CA LYS A 81 -9.58 -14.29 -39.37
C LYS A 81 -9.19 -12.81 -39.22
N ASN A 82 -8.66 -12.42 -38.06
CA ASN A 82 -8.15 -11.07 -37.76
C ASN A 82 -6.63 -10.98 -37.87
N ILE A 83 -5.95 -12.06 -38.28
CA ILE A 83 -4.52 -12.07 -38.54
C ILE A 83 -4.30 -11.62 -39.98
N ILE A 84 -3.86 -10.37 -40.16
CA ILE A 84 -3.52 -9.83 -41.46
C ILE A 84 -2.06 -10.21 -41.75
N GLU A 85 -1.85 -11.15 -42.67
CA GLU A 85 -0.51 -11.49 -43.15
C GLU A 85 -0.04 -10.39 -44.10
N VAL A 86 0.81 -9.49 -43.60
CA VAL A 86 1.39 -8.43 -44.41
C VAL A 86 2.61 -9.00 -45.14
N GLN A 87 2.44 -9.41 -46.39
CA GLN A 87 3.57 -9.75 -47.27
C GLN A 87 4.29 -8.46 -47.66
N VAL A 88 5.41 -8.18 -47.01
CA VAL A 88 6.27 -7.05 -47.36
C VAL A 88 7.32 -7.56 -48.34
N SER A 89 7.27 -7.13 -49.60
CA SER A 89 8.36 -7.34 -50.55
C SER A 89 9.64 -6.69 -50.00
N ALA A 90 10.76 -7.43 -50.04
CA ALA A 90 12.05 -7.01 -49.47
C ALA A 90 12.51 -5.62 -49.94
N ASP A 91 12.07 -5.17 -51.12
CA ASP A 91 12.39 -3.86 -51.69
C ASP A 91 11.69 -2.67 -51.01
N GLN A 92 10.65 -2.90 -50.20
CA GLN A 92 9.93 -1.83 -49.47
C GLN A 92 10.42 -1.61 -48.03
N LEU A 93 11.15 -2.57 -47.44
CA LEU A 93 11.72 -2.44 -46.09
C LEU A 93 12.85 -1.40 -46.01
N THR A 94 13.48 -1.07 -47.14
CA THR A 94 14.63 -0.15 -47.18
C THR A 94 14.27 1.31 -47.49
N LYS A 95 13.03 1.61 -47.90
CA LYS A 95 12.63 2.95 -48.37
C LYS A 95 11.68 3.74 -47.48
N LYS A 96 11.20 3.19 -46.35
CA LYS A 96 10.20 3.86 -45.49
C LYS A 96 10.56 3.84 -44.00
N SER A 97 11.85 4.04 -43.67
CA SER A 97 12.33 4.10 -42.28
C SER A 97 12.53 5.54 -41.73
N SER A 98 12.04 6.57 -42.40
CA SER A 98 12.15 7.95 -41.88
C SER A 98 10.89 8.72 -42.22
N ASN A 99 10.16 9.14 -41.18
CA ASN A 99 8.95 9.96 -41.16
C ASN A 99 7.67 9.17 -40.88
N ASP A 100 7.52 8.73 -39.63
CA ASP A 100 6.31 8.90 -38.81
C ASP A 100 6.44 8.10 -37.50
N LEU A 101 7.33 8.56 -36.61
CA LEU A 101 7.08 8.41 -35.18
C LEU A 101 6.63 9.79 -34.68
N SER A 102 5.33 10.03 -34.83
CA SER A 102 4.63 11.07 -34.11
C SER A 102 4.95 10.90 -32.62
N SER A 103 5.56 11.93 -32.03
CA SER A 103 5.94 11.91 -30.63
C SER A 103 4.67 11.70 -29.80
N VAL A 104 4.54 10.54 -29.17
CA VAL A 104 3.55 10.35 -28.11
C VAL A 104 3.92 11.34 -27.02
N LYS A 105 3.12 12.40 -26.87
CA LYS A 105 3.23 13.40 -25.81
C LYS A 105 2.93 12.71 -24.49
N THR A 106 3.92 12.01 -23.93
CA THR A 106 3.83 11.42 -22.59
C THR A 106 3.83 12.58 -21.60
N ASN A 107 2.64 12.91 -21.09
CA ASN A 107 2.46 13.81 -19.97
C ASN A 107 3.02 13.10 -18.73
N THR A 108 4.34 13.21 -18.54
CA THR A 108 5.05 12.62 -17.42
C THR A 108 4.84 13.51 -16.21
N ASN A 109 3.96 13.06 -15.31
CA ASN A 109 3.80 13.70 -14.01
C ASN A 109 5.17 13.75 -13.31
N PRO A 110 5.62 14.90 -12.79
CA PRO A 110 6.96 15.08 -12.22
C PRO A 110 7.22 14.23 -10.98
N LEU A 111 6.17 13.64 -10.37
CA LEU A 111 6.30 12.71 -9.25
C LEU A 111 6.71 11.28 -9.69
N LEU A 112 6.46 10.89 -10.95
CA LEU A 112 6.83 9.56 -11.45
C LEU A 112 8.31 9.47 -11.88
N SER A 113 8.98 10.59 -12.14
CA SER A 113 10.42 10.61 -12.44
C SER A 113 11.30 10.39 -11.20
N LEU A 114 10.78 10.68 -10.01
CA LEU A 114 11.48 10.42 -8.74
C LEU A 114 11.55 8.93 -8.38
N LEU A 115 10.63 8.12 -8.93
CA LEU A 115 10.58 6.66 -8.71
C LEU A 115 11.35 5.86 -9.77
N SER A 116 11.90 6.50 -10.81
CA SER A 116 12.63 5.80 -11.89
C SER A 116 14.14 5.64 -11.64
N PHE A 117 14.60 5.90 -10.42
CA PHE A 117 15.94 5.52 -9.96
C PHE A 117 16.08 3.99 -9.95
N GLY A 118 16.52 3.39 -11.06
CA GLY A 118 16.98 2.00 -11.06
C GLY A 118 16.93 1.20 -12.35
N SER A 119 16.37 1.72 -13.46
CA SER A 119 16.21 0.93 -14.69
C SER A 119 16.95 1.50 -15.91
N ARG A 120 18.20 1.94 -15.73
CA ARG A 120 19.17 2.08 -16.84
C ARG A 120 20.21 0.98 -16.72
N ALA A 121 19.83 -0.23 -17.11
CA ALA A 121 20.78 -1.24 -17.57
C ALA A 121 20.66 -1.29 -19.09
N GLU A 122 21.41 -0.42 -19.75
CA GLU A 122 21.70 -0.52 -21.18
C GLU A 122 22.51 -1.81 -21.40
N ALA A 123 21.92 -2.79 -22.07
CA ALA A 123 22.68 -3.90 -22.65
C ALA A 123 23.49 -3.33 -23.82
N ARG A 124 24.72 -2.89 -23.55
CA ARG A 124 25.72 -2.66 -24.60
C ARG A 124 26.00 -4.01 -25.26
N MET A 125 25.61 -4.15 -26.51
CA MET A 125 26.19 -5.16 -27.40
C MET A 125 27.68 -4.88 -27.52
N GLN A 126 28.51 -5.86 -27.18
CA GLN A 126 29.92 -5.86 -27.53
C GLN A 126 30.18 -7.07 -28.45
N LYS A 127 30.46 -6.66 -29.69
CA LYS A 127 31.07 -7.29 -30.86
C LYS A 127 31.76 -8.64 -30.69
#